data_AF-A0A937QM77-F1
#
_entry.id   AF-A0A937QM77-F1
#
_cell.length_a   1.000
_cell.length_b   1.000
_cell.length_c   1.000
_cell.angle_alpha   90.00
_cell.angle_beta   90.00
_cell.angle_gamma   90.00
#
_symmetry.space_group_name_H-M   'P 1'
#
loop_
_entity.id
_entity.type
_entity.pdbx_description
1 polymer ?
#
loop_
_entity_poly.entity_id
_entity_poly.type
_entity_poly.pdbx_seq_one_letter_code
_entity_poly.pdbx_strand_id
1 'polypeptide(L)'
;MHYLEEIRKGIGEIIEISLLLIALGIVVEILFGSAVPFFGKVVPNLTALIESLGENGLVGLIALGIIVFLFLRRKAVRPANPQ
;
A
#
# COMPACT_ATOMS: atom_id res chain seq x y z
N MET A 1 20.53 -19.02 2.09
CA MET A 1 20.12 -17.73 2.67
C MET A 1 20.02 -16.60 1.64
N HIS A 2 20.85 -16.57 0.59
CA HIS A 2 20.80 -15.53 -0.46
C HIS A 2 19.45 -15.38 -1.18
N TYR A 3 18.81 -16.49 -1.55
CA TYR A 3 17.53 -16.49 -2.28
C TYR A 3 16.37 -15.80 -1.55
N LEU A 4 16.32 -15.88 -0.22
CA LEU A 4 15.27 -15.21 0.56
C LEU A 4 15.47 -13.70 0.59
N GLU A 5 16.72 -13.23 0.54
CA GLU A 5 17.05 -11.81 0.49
C GLU A 5 16.70 -11.22 -0.87
N GLU A 6 16.98 -11.94 -1.96
CA GLU A 6 16.60 -11.54 -3.32
C GLU A 6 15.08 -11.46 -3.48
N ILE A 7 14.33 -12.47 -3.00
CA ILE A 7 12.86 -12.44 -3.02
C ILE A 7 12.34 -11.26 -2.21
N ARG A 8 12.86 -11.05 -1.00
CA ARG A 8 12.42 -9.94 -0.13
C ARG A 8 12.67 -8.59 -0.79
N LYS A 9 13.80 -8.44 -1.49
CA LYS A 9 14.13 -7.23 -2.25
C LYS A 9 13.17 -7.04 -3.43
N GLY A 10 12.97 -8.08 -4.24
CA GLY A 10 12.07 -8.02 -5.40
C GLY A 10 10.63 -7.69 -5.03
N ILE A 11 10.09 -8.29 -3.96
CA ILE A 11 8.75 -7.94 -3.45
C ILE A 11 8.69 -6.47 -3.03
N GLY A 12 9.73 -5.95 -2.39
CA GLY A 12 9.81 -4.54 -1.99
C GLY A 12 9.72 -3.59 -3.19
N GLU A 13 10.48 -3.86 -4.24
CA GLU A 13 10.50 -3.06 -5.47
C GLU A 13 9.15 -3.13 -6.22
N ILE A 14 8.53 -4.32 -6.29
CA ILE A 14 7.21 -4.48 -6.92
C ILE A 14 6.13 -3.71 -6.14
N ILE A 15 6.15 -3.74 -4.81
CA ILE A 15 5.21 -2.98 -3.98
C ILE A 15 5.38 -1.48 -4.23
N GLU A 16 6.62 -0.99 -4.29
CA GLU A 16 6.91 0.43 -4.55
C GLU A 16 6.36 0.88 -5.92
N ILE A 17 6.62 0.11 -6.98
CA ILE A 17 6.07 0.36 -8.31
C ILE A 17 4.54 0.33 -8.29
N SER A 18 3.95 -0.65 -7.60
CA SER A 18 2.50 -0.80 -7.52
C SER A 18 1.85 0.40 -6.81
N LEU A 19 2.46 0.91 -5.73
CA LEU A 19 1.99 2.10 -5.03
C LEU A 19 2.05 3.35 -5.91
N LEU A 20 3.13 3.51 -6.68
CA LEU A 20 3.26 4.61 -7.65
C LEU A 20 2.19 4.51 -8.75
N LEU A 21 1.89 3.31 -9.24
CA LEU A 21 0.85 3.08 -10.24
C LEU A 21 -0.56 3.37 -9.68
N ILE A 22 -0.84 3.01 -8.42
CA ILE A 22 -2.09 3.38 -7.74
C ILE A 22 -2.20 4.90 -7.63
N ALA A 23 -1.14 5.58 -7.18
CA ALA A 23 -1.13 7.04 -7.07
C ALA A 23 -1.39 7.72 -8.42
N LEU A 24 -0.72 7.25 -9.48
CA LEU A 24 -0.98 7.72 -10.85
C LEU A 24 -2.43 7.45 -11.27
N GLY A 25 -2.94 6.26 -11.00
CA GLY A 25 -4.31 5.88 -11.34
C GLY A 25 -5.36 6.76 -10.69
N ILE A 26 -5.18 7.10 -9.41
CA ILE A 26 -6.04 8.05 -8.69
C ILE A 26 -6.05 9.41 -9.38
N VAL A 27 -4.87 9.95 -9.71
CA VAL A 27 -4.77 11.26 -10.38
C VAL A 27 -5.46 11.23 -11.74
N VAL A 28 -5.19 10.21 -12.54
CA VAL A 28 -5.76 10.06 -13.89
C VAL A 28 -7.29 9.92 -13.84
N GLU A 29 -7.80 9.07 -12.95
CA GLU A 29 -9.25 8.86 -12.80
C GLU A 29 -9.97 10.12 -12.30
N ILE A 30 -9.35 10.92 -11.41
CA ILE A 30 -9.92 12.20 -10.98
C ILE A 30 -9.96 13.22 -12.13
N LEU A 31 -8.91 13.30 -12.94
CA LEU A 31 -8.80 14.29 -14.02
C LEU A 31 -9.72 13.97 -15.22
N PHE A 32 -9.84 12.70 -15.57
CA PHE A 32 -10.50 12.27 -16.81
C PHE A 32 -11.78 11.44 -16.56
N GLY A 33 -12.09 11.12 -15.31
CA GLY A 33 -13.24 10.30 -14.92
C GLY A 33 -13.02 8.79 -15.10
N SER A 34 -14.08 8.01 -14.91
CA SER A 34 -14.06 6.54 -14.92
C SER A 34 -13.93 5.90 -16.31
N ALA A 35 -13.95 6.69 -17.38
CA ALA A 35 -13.83 6.22 -18.76
C ALA A 35 -12.38 5.90 -19.18
N VAL A 36 -11.39 6.07 -18.28
CA VAL A 36 -9.99 5.79 -18.58
C VAL A 36 -9.71 4.28 -18.53
N PRO A 37 -9.12 3.69 -19.60
CA PRO A 37 -8.68 2.30 -19.60
C PRO A 37 -7.72 2.00 -18.45
N PHE A 38 -7.88 0.84 -17.80
CA PHE A 38 -7.06 0.33 -16.69
C PHE A 38 -7.10 1.13 -15.37
N PHE A 39 -7.41 2.43 -15.40
CA PHE A 39 -7.41 3.31 -14.22
C PHE A 39 -8.80 3.72 -13.73
N GLY A 40 -9.87 3.55 -14.53
CA GLY A 40 -11.23 4.03 -14.20
C GLY A 40 -11.98 3.32 -13.07
N LYS A 41 -11.29 2.61 -12.18
CA LYS A 41 -11.87 1.94 -11.00
C LYS A 41 -10.96 2.03 -9.76
N VAL A 42 -9.86 2.77 -9.81
CA VAL A 42 -8.91 2.84 -8.70
C VAL A 42 -9.55 3.55 -7.50
N VAL A 43 -10.20 4.69 -7.73
CA VAL A 43 -10.88 5.47 -6.69
C VAL A 43 -12.08 4.70 -6.11
N PRO A 44 -13.04 4.17 -6.89
CA PRO A 44 -14.14 3.36 -6.37
C PRO A 44 -13.69 2.14 -5.56
N ASN A 45 -12.64 1.45 -5.99
CA ASN A 45 -12.12 0.28 -5.25
C ASN A 45 -11.52 0.69 -3.90
N LEU A 46 -10.81 1.83 -3.86
CA LEU A 46 -10.24 2.35 -2.63
C LEU A 46 -11.35 2.83 -1.67
N THR A 47 -12.35 3.54 -2.16
CA THR A 47 -13.46 4.03 -1.34
C THR A 47 -14.29 2.87 -0.80
N ALA A 48 -14.59 1.85 -1.61
CA ALA A 48 -15.30 0.65 -1.15
C ALA A 48 -14.54 -0.10 -0.05
N LEU A 49 -13.20 -0.18 -0.17
CA LEU A 49 -12.37 -0.74 0.89
C LEU A 49 -12.48 0.09 2.18
N ILE A 50 -12.36 1.42 2.09
CA ILE A 50 -12.48 2.32 3.25
C ILE A 50 -13.86 2.20 3.91
N GLU A 51 -14.93 2.17 3.11
CA GLU A 51 -16.31 1.98 3.59
C GLU A 51 -16.44 0.65 4.35
N SER A 52 -15.93 -0.45 3.80
CA SER A 52 -15.98 -1.77 4.46
C SER A 52 -15.24 -1.80 5.80
N LEU A 53 -14.14 -1.05 5.92
CA LEU A 53 -13.39 -0.88 7.17
C LEU A 53 -14.14 0.03 8.16
N GLY A 54 -14.87 1.03 7.67
CA GLY A 54 -15.71 1.92 8.48
C GLY A 54 -16.95 1.23 9.05
N GLU A 55 -17.62 0.39 8.26
CA GLU A 55 -18.76 -0.41 8.72
C GLU A 55 -18.38 -1.36 9.87
N ASN A 56 -17.16 -1.90 9.83
CA ASN A 56 -16.59 -2.74 10.89
C ASN A 56 -15.54 -2.00 11.71
N GLY A 57 -15.87 -0.82 12.25
CA GLY A 57 -14.90 0.12 12.84
C GLY A 57 -13.84 -0.48 13.78
N LEU A 58 -14.20 -1.46 14.63
CA LEU A 58 -13.24 -2.17 15.48
C LEU A 58 -12.26 -3.05 14.67
N VAL A 59 -12.78 -3.82 13.71
CA VAL A 59 -11.96 -4.68 12.82
C VAL A 59 -11.08 -3.80 11.94
N GLY A 60 -11.61 -2.68 11.44
CA GLY A 60 -10.86 -1.69 10.68
C GLY A 60 -9.68 -1.12 11.47
N LEU A 61 -9.89 -0.77 12.74
CA LEU A 61 -8.84 -0.27 13.62
C LEU A 61 -7.75 -1.32 13.90
N ILE A 62 -8.15 -2.59 14.11
CA ILE A 62 -7.20 -3.70 14.28
C ILE A 62 -6.36 -3.89 13.02
N ALA A 63 -6.99 -3.91 11.84
CA ALA A 63 -6.30 -4.04 10.56
C ALA A 63 -5.30 -2.90 10.34
N LEU A 64 -5.71 -1.65 10.60
CA LEU A 64 -4.83 -0.48 10.53
C LEU A 64 -3.65 -0.61 11.51
N GLY A 65 -3.91 -1.02 12.74
CA GLY A 65 -2.86 -1.25 13.76
C GLY A 65 -1.81 -2.27 13.29
N ILE A 66 -2.25 -3.37 12.69
CA ILE A 66 -1.35 -4.40 12.12
C ILE A 66 -0.51 -3.81 10.97
N ILE A 67 -1.14 -3.08 10.04
CA ILE A 67 -0.44 -2.46 8.90
C ILE A 67 0.63 -1.49 9.42
N VAL A 68 0.26 -0.56 10.30
CA VAL A 68 1.19 0.42 10.89
C VAL A 68 2.32 -0.28 11.64
N PHE A 69 2.02 -1.30 12.43
CA PHE A 69 3.03 -2.08 13.14
C PHE A 69 4.04 -2.73 12.18
N LEU A 70 3.59 -3.35 11.09
CA LEU A 70 4.47 -3.96 10.08
C LEU A 70 5.38 -2.92 9.41
N PHE A 71 4.85 -1.74 9.07
CA PHE A 71 5.63 -0.65 8.48
C PHE A 71 6.64 -0.04 9.46
N LEU A 72 6.26 0.17 10.72
CA LEU A 72 7.14 0.74 11.75
C LEU A 72 8.24 -0.24 12.16
N ARG A 73 7.93 -1.53 12.30
CA ARG A 73 8.92 -2.58 12.61
C ARG A 73 10.04 -2.66 11.58
N ARG A 74 9.75 -2.40 10.29
CA ARG A 74 10.78 -2.35 9.24
C ARG A 74 11.84 -1.27 9.49
N LYS A 75 11.49 -0.14 10.12
CA LYS A 75 12.45 0.95 10.39
C LYS A 75 13.37 0.64 11.59
N ALA A 76 12.87 -0.05 12.61
CA ALA A 76 13.62 -0.35 13.84
C ALA A 76 14.76 -1.37 13.66
N VAL A 77 14.79 -2.13 12.55
CA VAL A 77 15.84 -3.14 12.28
C VAL A 77 17.11 -2.53 11.67
N ARG A 78 17.17 -1.20 11.49
CA ARG A 78 18.42 -0.50 11.22
C ARG A 78 19.06 -0.09 12.56
N PRO A 79 20.06 -0.82 13.09
CA PRO A 79 20.84 -0.30 14.20
C PRO A 79 21.46 1.03 13.74
N ALA A 80 21.32 2.07 14.55
CA ALA A 80 22.08 3.30 14.35
C ALA A 80 23.55 2.91 14.33
N ASN A 81 24.22 3.13 13.21
CA ASN A 81 25.66 2.97 13.11
C ASN A 81 26.30 4.13 13.89
N PRO A 82 26.96 3.88 15.03
CA PRO A 82 27.80 4.88 15.63
C PRO A 82 29.12 4.89 14.84
N GLN A 83 29.26 5.88 13.97
CA GLN A 83 30.57 6.41 13.57
C GLN A 83 30.81 7.64 14.43
#